data_AF-A0A9D7U8T6-F1
#
_entry.id   AF-A0A9D7U8T6-F1
#
_cell.length_a   1.000
_cell.length_b   1.000
_cell.length_c   1.000
_cell.angle_alpha   90.00
_cell.angle_beta   90.00
_cell.angle_gamma   90.00
#
_symmetry.space_group_name_H-M   'P 1'
#
loop_
_entity.id
_entity.type
_entity.pdbx_description
1 polymer ?
#
loop_
_entity_poly.entity_id
_entity_poly.type
_entity_poly.pdbx_seq_one_letter_code
_entity_poly.pdbx_strand_id
1 'polypeptide(L)'
;MYDRNKIYEQAKEVTVKNKLFFIEDIVAFLPISKKTFYEFFPLESDESNNLKELLETNRTELKVSMRSKWYKSNSPALQMALMKLIANPEELKKLSMNYTDLTSNGHQLGATFERELLD
;
A
#
# COMPACT_ATOMS: atom_id res chain seq x y z
N MET A 1 6.98 -28.99 19.78
CA MET A 1 7.37 -27.59 20.05
C MET A 1 7.83 -27.00 18.74
N TYR A 2 7.28 -25.86 18.31
CA TYR A 2 7.64 -25.25 17.03
C TYR A 2 9.02 -24.60 17.12
N ASP A 3 9.82 -24.74 16.06
CA ASP A 3 11.11 -24.08 15.96
C ASP A 3 10.91 -22.66 15.40
N ARG A 4 11.11 -21.66 16.26
CA ARG A 4 10.97 -20.23 15.93
C ARG A 4 11.81 -19.83 14.71
N ASN A 5 13.04 -20.32 14.62
CA ASN A 5 13.96 -19.97 13.53
C ASN A 5 13.49 -20.58 12.20
N LYS A 6 12.99 -21.82 12.24
CA LYS A 6 12.42 -22.47 11.05
C LYS A 6 11.19 -21.74 10.53
N ILE A 7 10.29 -21.31 11.43
CA ILE A 7 9.11 -20.53 11.06
C ILE A 7 9.52 -19.18 10.45
N TYR A 8 10.53 -18.52 11.01
CA TYR A 8 11.01 -17.23 10.50
C TYR A 8 11.58 -17.34 9.09
N GLU A 9 12.43 -18.33 8.82
CA GLU A 9 12.96 -18.55 7.47
C GLU A 9 11.87 -18.93 6.47
N GLN A 10 10.90 -19.74 6.88
CA GLN A 10 9.71 -20.03 6.06
C GLN A 10 8.93 -18.75 5.76
N ALA A 11 8.72 -17.88 6.75
CA ALA A 11 8.02 -16.61 6.58
C ALA A 11 8.71 -15.72 5.53
N LYS A 12 10.04 -15.60 5.58
CA LYS A 12 10.83 -14.87 4.58
C LYS A 12 10.70 -15.49 3.19
N GLU A 13 10.84 -16.80 3.07
CA GLU A 13 10.78 -17.51 1.79
C GLU A 13 9.42 -17.30 1.12
N VAL A 14 8.31 -17.53 1.84
CA VAL A 14 6.96 -17.40 1.26
C VAL A 14 6.64 -15.95 0.92
N THR A 15 7.17 -14.99 1.68
CA THR A 15 7.00 -13.54 1.42
C THR A 15 7.58 -13.15 0.08
N VAL A 16 8.83 -13.56 -0.20
CA VAL A 16 9.53 -13.22 -1.45
C VAL A 16 8.98 -14.04 -2.62
N LYS A 17 8.81 -15.35 -2.45
CA LYS A 17 8.38 -16.28 -3.50
C LYS A 17 7.00 -15.94 -4.05
N ASN A 18 6.06 -15.59 -3.19
CA ASN A 18 4.68 -15.29 -3.59
C ASN A 18 4.40 -13.78 -3.73
N LYS A 19 5.40 -12.92 -3.53
CA LYS A 19 5.26 -11.46 -3.48
C LYS A 19 4.10 -11.03 -2.59
N LEU A 20 4.13 -11.46 -1.33
CA LEU A 20 3.10 -11.10 -0.35
C LEU A 20 3.16 -9.61 -0.01
N PHE A 21 2.01 -9.07 0.41
CA PHE A 21 1.86 -7.66 0.76
C PHE A 21 1.39 -7.45 2.22
N PHE A 22 0.75 -8.44 2.83
CA PHE A 22 0.22 -8.35 4.18
C PHE A 22 0.78 -9.45 5.09
N ILE A 23 0.87 -9.16 6.39
CA ILE A 23 1.33 -10.14 7.39
C ILE A 23 0.32 -11.28 7.51
N GLU A 24 -0.97 -10.99 7.37
CA GLU A 24 -2.05 -11.98 7.33
C GLU A 24 -1.80 -13.05 6.27
N ASP A 25 -1.33 -12.65 5.09
CA ASP A 25 -1.01 -13.58 4.02
C ASP A 25 0.18 -14.47 4.42
N ILE A 26 1.22 -13.89 5.03
CA ILE A 26 2.38 -14.66 5.53
C ILE A 26 1.89 -15.73 6.51
N VAL A 27 1.06 -15.35 7.48
CA VAL A 27 0.52 -16.28 8.48
C VAL A 27 -0.30 -17.39 7.83
N ALA A 28 -1.07 -17.10 6.78
CA ALA A 28 -1.85 -18.12 6.06
C ALA A 28 -0.97 -19.19 5.38
N PHE A 29 0.29 -18.88 5.05
CA PHE A 29 1.26 -19.83 4.51
C PHE A 29 2.06 -20.61 5.58
N LEU A 30 1.93 -20.25 6.85
CA LEU A 30 2.66 -20.88 7.95
C LEU A 30 1.79 -21.90 8.71
N PRO A 31 2.37 -22.99 9.23
CA PRO A 31 1.63 -24.00 9.99
C PRO A 31 1.38 -23.58 11.46
N ILE A 32 1.09 -22.29 11.70
CA ILE A 32 0.87 -21.71 13.03
C ILE A 32 -0.31 -20.73 13.01
N SER A 33 -0.89 -20.49 14.19
CA SER A 33 -1.96 -19.51 14.33
C SER A 33 -1.42 -18.08 14.32
N LYS A 34 -2.27 -17.09 13.97
CA LYS A 34 -1.94 -15.66 14.07
C LYS A 34 -1.48 -15.27 15.47
N LYS A 35 -2.11 -15.85 16.51
CA LYS A 35 -1.72 -15.62 17.91
C LYS A 35 -0.27 -16.08 18.16
N THR A 36 0.04 -17.31 17.79
CA THR A 36 1.39 -17.89 17.93
C THR A 36 2.43 -17.11 17.12
N PHE A 37 2.05 -16.60 15.95
CA PHE A 37 2.94 -15.76 15.14
C PHE A 37 3.37 -14.51 15.90
N TYR A 38 2.45 -13.75 16.50
CA TYR A 38 2.81 -12.56 17.28
C TYR A 38 3.45 -12.87 18.63
N GLU A 39 3.23 -14.06 19.19
CA GLU A 39 4.00 -14.53 20.35
C GLU A 39 5.48 -14.78 19.97
N PHE A 40 5.74 -15.32 18.78
CA PHE A 40 7.10 -15.58 18.28
C PHE A 40 7.78 -14.33 17.73
N PHE A 41 7.03 -13.47 17.07
CA PHE A 41 7.48 -12.23 16.43
C PHE A 41 6.59 -11.08 16.92
N PRO A 42 6.84 -10.58 18.14
CA PRO A 42 6.12 -9.43 18.67
C PRO A 42 6.23 -8.21 17.75
N LEU A 43 5.26 -7.32 17.83
CA LEU A 43 5.34 -6.03 17.16
C LEU A 43 6.63 -5.32 17.57
N GLU A 44 7.29 -4.69 16.61
CA GLU A 44 8.55 -3.97 16.78
C GLU A 44 9.78 -4.84 17.10
N SER A 45 9.68 -6.17 17.03
CA SER A 45 10.88 -7.03 17.05
C SER A 45 11.66 -6.88 15.74
N ASP A 46 12.97 -7.17 15.78
CA ASP A 46 13.83 -7.14 14.59
C ASP A 46 13.28 -8.04 13.47
N GLU A 47 12.76 -9.22 13.83
CA GLU A 47 12.13 -10.14 12.88
C GLU A 47 10.84 -9.57 12.29
N SER A 48 9.97 -8.97 13.11
CA SER A 48 8.75 -8.34 12.62
C SER A 48 9.06 -7.15 11.70
N ASN A 49 10.08 -6.35 12.02
CA ASN A 49 10.50 -5.21 11.22
C ASN A 49 11.11 -5.65 9.89
N ASN A 50 11.92 -6.71 9.89
CA ASN A 50 12.47 -7.27 8.67
C ASN A 50 11.39 -7.83 7.74
N LEU A 51 10.38 -8.54 8.29
CA LEU A 51 9.25 -9.01 7.48
C LEU A 51 8.45 -7.84 6.90
N LYS A 52 8.21 -6.76 7.66
CA LYS A 52 7.57 -5.54 7.14
C LYS A 52 8.39 -4.91 6.01
N GLU A 53 9.72 -4.84 6.15
CA GLU A 53 10.61 -4.32 5.10
C GLU A 53 10.56 -5.15 3.81
N LEU A 54 10.49 -6.49 3.92
CA LEU A 54 10.30 -7.37 2.77
C LEU A 54 8.96 -7.11 2.07
N LEU A 55 7.88 -6.92 2.83
CA LEU A 55 6.57 -6.57 2.29
C LEU A 55 6.60 -5.21 1.57
N GLU A 56 7.26 -4.20 2.13
CA GLU A 56 7.41 -2.89 1.49
C GLU A 56 8.29 -2.93 0.24
N THR A 57 9.34 -3.74 0.25
CA THR A 57 10.17 -4.01 -0.93
C THR A 57 9.31 -4.62 -2.05
N ASN A 58 8.53 -5.66 -1.74
CA ASN A 58 7.61 -6.27 -2.69
C ASN A 58 6.61 -5.27 -3.27
N ARG A 59 6.02 -4.41 -2.43
CA ARG A 59 5.09 -3.34 -2.85
C ARG A 59 5.77 -2.38 -3.81
N THR A 60 6.98 -1.94 -3.48
CA THR A 60 7.76 -0.98 -4.28
C THR A 60 8.13 -1.57 -5.64
N GLU A 61 8.65 -2.80 -5.66
CA GLU A 61 8.99 -3.52 -6.88
C GLU A 61 7.77 -3.72 -7.79
N LEU A 62 6.63 -4.13 -7.22
CA LEU A 62 5.42 -4.32 -8.02
C LEU A 62 4.95 -3.00 -8.62
N LYS A 63 4.92 -1.91 -7.84
CA LYS A 63 4.55 -0.58 -8.33
C LYS A 63 5.47 -0.13 -9.47
N VAL A 64 6.78 -0.31 -9.34
CA VAL A 64 7.77 0.02 -10.39
C VAL A 64 7.53 -0.84 -11.64
N SER A 65 7.37 -2.16 -11.47
CA SER A 65 7.11 -3.10 -12.56
C SER A 65 5.83 -2.75 -13.31
N MET A 66 4.75 -2.44 -12.59
CA MET A 66 3.47 -2.03 -13.18
C MET A 66 3.61 -0.74 -13.98
N ARG A 67 4.26 0.29 -13.44
CA ARG A 67 4.49 1.55 -14.17
C ARG A 67 5.32 1.33 -15.45
N SER A 68 6.35 0.48 -15.39
CA SER A 68 7.14 0.14 -16.58
C SER A 68 6.31 -0.57 -17.64
N LYS A 69 5.44 -1.50 -17.22
CA LYS A 69 4.51 -2.21 -18.12
C LYS A 69 3.49 -1.25 -18.73
N TRP A 70 2.93 -0.33 -17.96
CA TRP A 70 1.95 0.65 -18.46
C TRP A 70 2.56 1.60 -19.47
N TYR A 71 3.77 2.09 -19.20
CA TYR A 71 4.53 2.93 -20.12
C TYR A 71 4.77 2.25 -21.48
N LYS A 72 5.15 0.96 -21.46
CA LYS A 72 5.41 0.18 -22.68
C LYS A 72 4.15 -0.39 -23.35
N SER A 73 2.99 -0.26 -22.72
CA SER A 73 1.74 -0.82 -23.26
C SER A 73 1.13 0.08 -24.32
N ASN A 74 0.42 -0.52 -25.28
CA ASN A 74 -0.35 0.21 -26.30
C ASN A 74 -1.81 0.48 -25.87
N SER A 75 -2.16 0.21 -24.61
CA SER A 75 -3.51 0.44 -24.10
C SER A 75 -3.67 1.91 -23.71
N PRO A 76 -4.55 2.68 -24.38
CA PRO A 76 -4.76 4.08 -24.03
C PRO A 76 -5.19 4.27 -22.57
N ALA A 77 -5.96 3.30 -22.03
CA ALA A 77 -6.39 3.33 -20.63
C ALA A 77 -5.23 3.21 -19.64
N LEU A 78 -4.25 2.34 -19.91
CA LEU A 78 -3.08 2.16 -19.03
C LEU A 78 -2.11 3.35 -19.13
N GLN A 79 -1.91 3.89 -20.32
CA GLN A 79 -1.12 5.11 -20.51
C GLN A 79 -1.78 6.32 -19.83
N MET A 80 -3.10 6.46 -19.96
CA MET A 80 -3.88 7.48 -19.26
C MET A 80 -3.79 7.33 -17.74
N ALA A 81 -3.90 6.10 -17.22
CA ALA A 81 -3.74 5.84 -15.79
C ALA A 81 -2.34 6.21 -15.29
N LEU A 82 -1.29 5.89 -16.05
CA LEU A 82 0.08 6.29 -15.73
C LEU A 82 0.22 7.82 -15.72
N MET A 83 -0.32 8.52 -16.73
CA MET A 83 -0.30 9.98 -16.79
C MET A 83 -0.99 10.60 -15.58
N LYS A 84 -2.15 10.09 -15.17
CA LYS A 84 -2.85 10.58 -13.96
C LYS A 84 -2.03 10.40 -12.67
N LEU A 85 -1.20 9.36 -12.58
CA LEU A 85 -0.37 9.11 -11.40
C LEU A 85 0.84 10.05 -11.29
N ILE A 86 1.37 10.51 -12.43
CA ILE A 86 2.57 11.38 -12.47
C ILE A 86 2.27 12.85 -12.75
N ALA A 87 1.03 13.16 -13.16
CA ALA A 87 0.60 14.51 -13.50
C ALA A 87 0.63 15.43 -12.28
N ASN A 88 1.00 16.68 -12.53
CA ASN A 88 0.75 17.76 -11.58
C ASN A 88 -0.77 18.10 -11.52
N PRO A 89 -1.23 18.86 -10.51
CA PRO A 89 -2.66 19.17 -10.37
C PRO A 89 -3.30 19.86 -11.60
N GLU A 90 -2.55 20.70 -12.32
CA GLU A 90 -3.05 21.37 -13.52
C GLU A 90 -3.21 20.43 -14.71
N GLU A 91 -2.20 19.58 -14.94
CA GLU A 91 -2.23 18.51 -15.95
C GLU A 91 -3.36 17.54 -15.66
N LEU A 92 -3.52 17.13 -14.40
CA LEU A 92 -4.58 16.22 -13.96
C LEU A 92 -5.97 16.83 -14.18
N LYS A 93 -6.14 18.13 -13.95
CA LYS A 93 -7.38 18.88 -14.23
C LYS A 93 -7.73 18.90 -15.71
N LYS A 94 -6.74 19.13 -16.58
CA LYS A 94 -6.93 19.10 -18.06
C LYS A 94 -7.20 17.67 -18.57
N LEU A 95 -6.63 16.68 -17.91
CA LEU A 95 -6.73 15.26 -18.29
C LEU A 95 -8.03 14.60 -17.78
N SER A 96 -8.68 15.19 -16.77
CA SER A 96 -9.90 14.64 -16.16
C SER A 96 -11.15 15.23 -16.82
N MET A 97 -12.10 14.37 -17.18
CA MET A 97 -13.36 14.79 -17.81
C MET A 97 -14.28 15.56 -16.85
N ASN A 98 -14.20 15.27 -15.54
CA ASN A 98 -14.96 15.94 -14.50
C ASN A 98 -13.97 16.47 -13.45
N TYR A 99 -13.74 17.78 -13.42
CA TYR A 99 -13.03 18.44 -12.31
C TYR A 99 -14.04 19.25 -11.50
N THR A 100 -14.33 18.78 -10.29
CA THR A 100 -15.15 19.53 -9.33
C THR A 100 -14.22 20.25 -8.36
N ASP A 101 -14.19 21.58 -8.43
CA ASP A 101 -13.50 22.41 -7.46
C ASP A 101 -14.36 22.51 -6.19
N LEU A 102 -13.90 21.97 -5.08
CA LEU A 102 -14.56 22.09 -3.77
C LEU A 102 -14.03 23.29 -2.96
N THR A 103 -13.56 24.33 -3.65
CA THR A 103 -13.17 25.59 -3.03
C THR A 103 -14.04 26.73 -3.56
N SER A 104 -14.49 27.61 -2.66
CA SER A 104 -15.08 28.90 -3.02
C SER A 104 -14.05 29.97 -2.68
N ASN A 105 -13.57 30.69 -3.69
CA ASN A 105 -12.64 31.82 -3.54
C ASN A 105 -11.44 31.54 -2.62
N GLY A 106 -10.77 30.40 -2.80
CA GLY A 106 -9.54 30.05 -2.06
C GLY A 106 -9.74 29.62 -0.60
N HIS A 107 -10.97 29.52 -0.11
CA HIS A 107 -11.27 29.04 1.23
C HIS A 107 -11.84 27.62 1.19
N GLN A 108 -11.28 26.73 2.01
CA GLN A 108 -11.70 25.34 2.12
C GLN A 108 -13.11 25.29 2.72
N LEU A 109 -14.10 24.89 1.92
CA LEU A 109 -15.47 24.67 2.39
C LEU A 109 -15.51 23.37 3.19
N GLY A 110 -15.48 23.48 4.52
CA GLY A 110 -15.55 22.32 5.43
C GLY A 110 -15.32 22.60 6.92
N ALA A 111 -14.84 23.78 7.31
CA ALA A 111 -14.49 24.08 8.70
C ALA A 111 -15.56 24.86 9.51
N THR A 112 -16.75 25.13 8.96
CA THR A 112 -17.74 26.03 9.59
C THR A 112 -18.90 25.34 10.31
N PHE A 113 -18.89 24.01 10.50
CA PHE A 113 -20.01 23.31 11.15
C PHE A 113 -19.98 23.30 12.70
N GLU A 114 -18.93 23.81 13.37
CA GLU A 114 -18.84 23.76 14.84
C GLU A 114 -19.33 25.03 15.57
N ARG A 115 -19.70 26.12 14.87
CA ARG A 115 -20.05 27.39 15.53
C ARG A 115 -21.53 27.63 15.80
N GLU A 116 -22.44 26.80 15.28
CA GLU A 116 -23.89 27.00 15.47
C GLU A 116 -24.50 26.18 16.63
N LEU A 117 -23.69 25.45 17.41
CA LEU A 117 -24.16 24.64 18.54
C LEU A 117 -23.82 25.24 19.93
N LEU A 118 -23.37 26.50 19.98
CA LEU A 118 -23.01 27.19 21.22
C LEU A 118 -23.67 28.58 21.37
N ASP A 119 -24.80 28.82 20.70
CA ASP A 119 -25.71 29.94 20.96
C ASP A 119 -27.10 29.43 21.39
#